data_AF-A0A923WYK6-F1
#
_entry.id   AF-A0A923WYK6-F1
#
_cell.length_a   1.000
_cell.length_b   1.000
_cell.length_c   1.000
_cell.angle_alpha   90.00
_cell.angle_beta   90.00
_cell.angle_gamma   90.00
#
_symmetry.space_group_name_H-M   'P 1'
#
loop_
_entity.id
_entity.type
_entity.pdbx_description
1 polymer ?
#
loop_
_entity_poly.entity_id
_entity_poly.type
_entity_poly.pdbx_seq_one_letter_code
_entity_poly.pdbx_strand_id
1 'polypeptide(L)'
;FTDGRVTRSMSNPADGIAPAAWGARKLPQTREELQPGDEAHAKTGIPNKAAFLIGAALGRERLASLYVDALTSHLDAGLGFDAFATATLDAANDDHERSTVREAWTQVGVL
;
A
#
# COMPACT_ATOMS: atom_id res chain seq x y z
N PHE A 1 -2.79 -7.55 -23.89
CA PHE A 1 -3.84 -7.23 -22.90
C PHE A 1 -4.93 -6.45 -23.63
N THR A 2 -6.06 -7.08 -23.96
CA THR A 2 -7.11 -6.49 -24.84
C THR A 2 -8.53 -6.65 -24.28
N ASP A 3 -8.68 -7.05 -23.02
CA ASP A 3 -9.98 -7.33 -22.38
C ASP A 3 -10.23 -6.51 -21.09
N GLY A 4 -9.50 -5.40 -20.90
CA GLY A 4 -9.64 -4.55 -19.72
C GLY A 4 -9.01 -5.11 -18.44
N ARG A 5 -8.38 -6.29 -18.47
CA ARG A 5 -7.67 -6.83 -17.31
C ARG A 5 -6.36 -6.07 -17.08
N VAL A 6 -6.16 -5.65 -15.83
CA VAL A 6 -4.93 -5.01 -15.35
C VAL A 6 -4.05 -6.02 -14.62
N THR A 7 -2.74 -5.82 -14.68
CA THR A 7 -1.79 -6.67 -13.93
C THR A 7 -1.90 -6.46 -12.42
N ARG A 8 -2.26 -5.24 -11.98
CA ARG A 8 -2.53 -4.89 -10.58
C ARG A 8 -3.62 -3.81 -10.51
N SER A 9 -4.41 -3.85 -9.44
CA SER A 9 -5.35 -2.78 -9.08
C SER A 9 -4.98 -2.26 -7.69
N MET A 10 -4.80 -0.94 -7.55
CA MET A 10 -4.50 -0.35 -6.24
C MET A 10 -5.75 -0.25 -5.35
N SER A 11 -6.91 0.02 -5.96
CA SER A 11 -8.18 0.15 -5.23
C SER A 11 -8.69 -1.20 -4.73
N ASN A 12 -8.41 -2.27 -5.46
CA ASN A 12 -8.78 -3.63 -5.09
C ASN A 12 -7.72 -4.63 -5.62
N PRO A 13 -6.64 -4.89 -4.86
CA PRO A 13 -5.56 -5.78 -5.31
C PRO A 13 -6.02 -7.17 -5.75
N ALA A 14 -7.14 -7.65 -5.23
CA ALA A 14 -7.75 -8.92 -5.63
C ALA A 14 -8.25 -8.96 -7.09
N ASP A 15 -8.44 -7.80 -7.75
CA ASP A 15 -8.81 -7.71 -9.17
C ASP A 15 -7.58 -7.81 -10.10
N GLY A 16 -6.37 -7.72 -9.55
CA GLY A 16 -5.14 -7.92 -10.29
C GLY A 16 -4.95 -9.40 -10.65
N ILE A 17 -4.50 -9.65 -11.88
CA ILE A 17 -4.14 -11.00 -12.31
C ILE A 17 -2.67 -11.22 -12.01
N ALA A 18 -2.40 -12.00 -10.95
CA ALA A 18 -1.08 -12.55 -10.71
C ALA A 18 -0.62 -13.36 -11.95
N PRO A 19 0.63 -13.21 -12.43
CA PRO A 19 1.18 -14.09 -13.45
C PRO A 19 0.97 -15.57 -13.07
N ALA A 20 0.75 -16.44 -14.07
CA ALA A 20 0.47 -17.87 -13.84
C ALA A 20 1.52 -18.57 -12.96
N ALA A 21 2.76 -18.06 -12.96
CA ALA A 21 3.86 -18.53 -12.12
C ALA A 21 3.63 -18.38 -10.60
N TRP A 22 2.71 -17.50 -10.16
CA TRP A 22 2.40 -17.28 -8.74
C TRP A 22 1.22 -18.12 -8.25
N GLY A 23 0.72 -19.04 -9.09
CA GLY A 23 -0.57 -19.69 -8.89
C GLY A 23 -1.70 -18.68 -9.14
N ALA A 24 -2.81 -19.11 -9.74
CA ALA A 24 -3.94 -18.24 -10.04
C ALA A 24 -4.67 -17.78 -8.75
N ARG A 25 -4.00 -16.99 -7.92
CA ARG A 25 -4.46 -16.48 -6.63
C ARG A 25 -4.55 -14.97 -6.69
N LYS A 26 -5.58 -14.44 -6.02
CA LYS A 26 -5.78 -13.01 -5.81
C LYS A 26 -4.61 -12.42 -5.04
N LEU A 27 -4.17 -11.21 -5.40
CA LEU A 27 -3.12 -10.52 -4.65
C LEU A 27 -3.65 -10.14 -3.26
N PRO A 28 -2.84 -10.30 -2.20
CA PRO A 28 -3.24 -9.95 -0.83
C PRO A 28 -3.49 -8.44 -0.71
N GLN A 29 -4.61 -8.10 -0.09
CA GLN A 29 -5.02 -6.73 0.23
C GLN A 29 -4.64 -6.36 1.66
N THR A 30 -4.56 -7.34 2.55
CA THR A 30 -4.17 -7.17 3.95
C THR A 30 -2.99 -8.06 4.31
N ARG A 31 -2.29 -7.73 5.40
CA ARG A 31 -1.18 -8.54 5.92
C ARG A 31 -1.61 -9.96 6.31
N GLU A 32 -2.84 -10.15 6.79
CA GLU A 32 -3.38 -11.45 7.19
C GLU A 32 -3.51 -12.43 6.02
N GLU A 33 -3.67 -11.90 4.79
CA GLU A 33 -3.79 -12.71 3.59
C GLU A 33 -2.42 -13.19 3.05
N LEU A 34 -1.30 -12.73 3.63
CA LEU A 34 0.04 -13.16 3.22
C LEU A 34 0.26 -14.64 3.50
N GLN A 35 0.86 -15.34 2.53
CA GLN A 35 1.30 -16.71 2.69
C GLN A 35 2.84 -16.80 2.75
N PRO A 36 3.39 -17.82 3.45
CA PRO A 36 4.81 -18.13 3.37
C PRO A 36 5.24 -18.33 1.91
N GLY A 37 6.30 -17.63 1.50
CA GLY A 37 6.81 -17.69 0.13
C GLY A 37 6.25 -16.64 -0.83
N ASP A 38 5.31 -15.78 -0.40
CA ASP A 38 4.82 -14.69 -1.24
C ASP A 38 5.99 -13.79 -1.70
N GLU A 39 6.12 -13.63 -3.02
CA GLU A 39 7.14 -12.76 -3.63
C GLU A 39 6.83 -11.29 -3.39
N ALA A 40 7.85 -10.43 -3.46
CA ALA A 40 7.73 -8.99 -3.20
C ALA A 40 6.58 -8.35 -3.99
N HIS A 41 6.42 -8.73 -5.26
CA HIS A 41 5.36 -8.20 -6.10
C HIS A 41 3.94 -8.62 -5.70
N ALA A 42 3.75 -9.78 -5.07
CA ALA A 42 2.47 -10.16 -4.49
C ALA A 42 2.17 -9.31 -3.26
N LYS A 43 3.18 -9.11 -2.40
CA LYS A 43 3.08 -8.31 -1.17
C LYS A 43 2.75 -6.84 -1.43
N THR A 44 3.05 -6.30 -2.62
CA THR A 44 2.74 -4.89 -2.98
C THR A 44 1.26 -4.53 -2.97
N GLY A 45 0.34 -5.50 -2.98
CA GLY A 45 -1.10 -5.21 -2.87
C GLY A 45 -1.45 -4.42 -1.60
N ILE A 46 -0.77 -4.72 -0.49
CA ILE A 46 -0.95 -4.08 0.83
C ILE A 46 -0.61 -2.58 0.79
N PRO A 47 0.64 -2.16 0.47
CA PRO A 47 0.98 -0.73 0.41
C PRO A 47 0.23 0.01 -0.71
N ASN A 48 -0.13 -0.66 -1.81
CA ASN A 48 -0.93 -0.06 -2.87
C ASN A 48 -2.35 0.28 -2.41
N LYS A 49 -2.98 -0.62 -1.64
CA LYS A 49 -4.31 -0.40 -1.08
C LYS A 49 -4.30 0.73 -0.04
N ALA A 50 -3.29 0.78 0.83
CA ALA A 50 -3.11 1.89 1.75
C ALA A 50 -2.96 3.23 1.00
N ALA A 51 -2.10 3.28 -0.03
CA ALA A 51 -1.92 4.47 -0.87
C ALA A 51 -3.23 4.92 -1.54
N PHE A 52 -4.03 3.98 -2.05
CA PHE A 52 -5.33 4.28 -2.62
C PHE A 52 -6.29 4.91 -1.58
N LEU A 53 -6.37 4.34 -0.38
CA LEU A 53 -7.24 4.86 0.69
C LEU A 53 -6.84 6.28 1.09
N ILE A 54 -5.54 6.53 1.27
CA ILE A 54 -5.00 7.86 1.59
C ILE A 54 -5.30 8.84 0.44
N GLY A 55 -5.02 8.47 -0.80
CA GLY A 55 -5.26 9.33 -1.96
C GLY A 55 -6.74 9.61 -2.24
N ALA A 56 -7.63 8.68 -1.89
CA ALA A 56 -9.08 8.87 -1.99
C ALA A 56 -9.60 9.89 -0.95
N ALA A 57 -8.98 9.94 0.23
CA ALA A 57 -9.35 10.87 1.30
C ALA A 57 -8.70 12.26 1.15
N LEU A 58 -7.40 12.31 0.84
CA LEU A 58 -6.60 13.54 0.84
C LEU A 58 -6.33 14.12 -0.56
N GLY A 59 -6.64 13.37 -1.61
CA GLY A 59 -6.32 13.73 -2.98
C GLY A 59 -4.93 13.24 -3.44
N ARG A 60 -4.78 13.09 -4.75
CA ARG A 60 -3.59 12.48 -5.37
C ARG A 60 -2.32 13.32 -5.23
N GLU A 61 -2.43 14.63 -5.28
CA GLU A 61 -1.26 15.52 -5.15
C GLU A 61 -0.70 15.45 -3.73
N ARG A 62 -1.58 15.48 -2.72
CA ARG A 62 -1.15 15.37 -1.33
C ARG A 62 -0.55 14.00 -1.03
N LEU A 63 -1.16 12.92 -1.52
CA LEU A 63 -0.59 11.58 -1.45
C LEU A 63 0.84 11.55 -1.99
N ALA A 64 1.08 12.14 -3.16
CA ALA A 64 2.41 12.15 -3.78
C ALA A 64 3.43 12.90 -2.91
N SER A 65 3.10 14.09 -2.40
CA SER A 65 3.99 14.84 -1.52
C SER A 65 4.28 14.10 -0.21
N LEU A 66 3.28 13.50 0.42
CA LEU A 66 3.43 12.72 1.65
C LEU A 66 4.34 11.49 1.43
N TYR A 67 4.15 10.76 0.32
CA TYR A 67 4.97 9.59 0.01
C TYR A 67 6.41 9.96 -0.33
N VAL A 68 6.62 11.06 -1.06
CA VAL A 68 7.97 11.57 -1.34
C VAL A 68 8.68 11.92 -0.05
N ASP A 69 8.03 12.68 0.84
CA ASP A 69 8.62 13.09 2.11
C ASP A 69 8.92 11.89 3.03
N ALA A 70 7.98 10.95 3.14
CA ALA A 70 8.20 9.70 3.87
C ALA A 70 9.44 8.95 3.36
N LEU A 71 9.63 8.86 2.04
CA LEU A 71 10.75 8.15 1.42
C LEU A 71 12.10 8.88 1.55
N THR A 72 12.10 10.21 1.51
CA THR A 72 13.34 11.00 1.48
C THR A 72 13.81 11.44 2.86
N SER A 73 12.89 11.57 3.81
CA SER A 73 13.13 12.28 5.07
C SER A 73 12.90 11.41 6.32
N HIS A 74 12.06 10.38 6.23
CA HIS A 74 11.60 9.62 7.41
C HIS A 74 11.86 8.12 7.37
N LEU A 75 12.05 7.53 6.19
CA LEU A 75 12.32 6.11 6.07
C LEU A 75 13.77 5.81 6.44
N ASP A 76 14.00 5.54 7.73
CA ASP A 76 15.25 4.98 8.20
C ASP A 76 15.52 3.59 7.60
N ALA A 77 16.78 3.15 7.61
CA ALA A 77 17.22 1.88 7.04
C ALA A 77 16.45 0.68 7.63
N GLY A 78 15.34 0.31 6.99
CA GLY A 78 14.43 -0.76 7.37
C GLY A 78 13.37 -0.94 6.29
N LEU A 79 13.41 -2.08 5.57
CA LEU A 79 12.64 -2.31 4.34
C LEU A 79 11.28 -2.99 4.57
N GLY A 80 10.61 -2.65 5.69
CA GLY A 80 9.36 -3.29 6.11
C GLY A 80 8.13 -2.40 5.96
N PHE A 81 6.95 -3.00 5.88
CA PHE A 81 5.68 -2.25 5.83
C PHE A 81 5.46 -1.39 7.07
N ASP A 82 5.86 -1.85 8.25
CA ASP A 82 5.71 -1.11 9.50
C ASP A 82 6.57 0.16 9.53
N ALA A 83 7.81 0.05 9.04
CA ALA A 83 8.72 1.18 8.93
C ALA A 83 8.17 2.22 7.95
N PHE A 84 7.66 1.78 6.81
CA PHE A 84 7.07 2.68 5.83
C PHE A 84 5.75 3.31 6.32
N ALA A 85 4.90 2.55 7.01
CA ALA A 85 3.68 3.09 7.62
C ALA A 85 4.02 4.17 8.66
N THR A 86 5.03 3.93 9.50
CA THR A 86 5.53 4.91 10.46
C THR A 86 6.08 6.16 9.76
N ALA A 87 6.92 5.99 8.74
CA ALA A 87 7.45 7.11 7.96
C ALA A 87 6.35 7.98 7.34
N THR A 88 5.26 7.37 6.85
CA THR A 88 4.11 8.13 6.34
C THR A 88 3.29 8.84 7.42
N LEU A 89 3.27 8.33 8.66
CA LEU A 89 2.66 9.03 9.79
C LEU A 89 3.50 10.24 10.23
N ASP A 90 4.82 10.14 10.13
CA ASP A 90 5.73 11.22 10.48
C ASP A 90 5.75 12.34 9.42
N ALA A 91 5.49 11.99 8.15
CA ALA A 91 5.31 12.92 7.04
C ALA A 91 3.93 13.63 6.98
N ALA A 92 3.01 13.30 7.90
CA ALA A 92 1.70 13.94 7.97
C ALA A 92 1.80 15.38 8.51
N ASN A 93 1.12 16.33 7.86
CA ASN A 93 1.22 17.75 8.21
C ASN A 93 0.47 18.12 9.50
N ASP A 94 -0.61 17.40 9.80
CA ASP A 94 -1.48 17.67 10.94
C ASP A 94 -2.12 16.37 11.48
N ASP A 95 -2.87 16.51 12.57
CA ASP A 95 -3.53 15.38 13.24
C ASP A 95 -4.62 14.71 12.39
N HIS A 96 -5.28 15.45 11.51
CA HIS A 96 -6.32 14.91 10.64
C HIS A 96 -5.73 14.03 9.55
N GLU A 97 -4.68 14.51 8.89
CA GLU A 97 -3.91 13.74 7.92
C GLU A 97 -3.27 12.52 8.58
N ARG A 98 -2.68 12.67 9.77
CA ARG A 98 -2.10 11.56 10.54
C ARG A 98 -3.15 10.49 10.89
N SER A 99 -4.37 10.88 11.27
CA SER A 99 -5.47 9.93 11.50
C SER A 99 -5.85 9.19 10.23
N THR A 100 -6.00 9.91 9.11
CA THR A 100 -6.33 9.34 7.80
C THR A 100 -5.29 8.30 7.35
N VAL A 101 -4.00 8.62 7.50
CA VAL A 101 -2.90 7.70 7.19
C VAL A 101 -2.93 6.49 8.11
N ARG A 102 -3.13 6.68 9.42
CA ARG A 102 -3.23 5.58 10.40
C ARG A 102 -4.37 4.62 10.06
N GLU A 103 -5.55 5.17 9.76
CA GLU A 103 -6.73 4.39 9.40
C GLU A 103 -6.49 3.57 8.13
N ALA A 104 -5.85 4.13 7.11
CA ALA A 104 -5.53 3.43 5.88
C ALA A 104 -4.56 2.25 6.10
N TRP A 105 -3.52 2.43 6.91
CA TRP A 105 -2.57 1.35 7.23
C TRP A 105 -3.17 0.29 8.17
N THR A 106 -4.06 0.68 9.07
CA THR A 106 -4.82 -0.25 9.94
C THR A 106 -5.76 -1.12 9.09
N GLN A 107 -6.44 -0.54 8.09
CA GLN A 107 -7.34 -1.27 7.19
C GLN A 107 -6.62 -2.38 6.38
N VAL A 108 -5.33 -2.23 6.13
CA VAL A 108 -4.52 -3.25 5.45
C VAL A 108 -3.74 -4.15 6.44
N GLY A 109 -3.98 -4.00 7.74
CA GLY A 109 -3.41 -4.84 8.81
C GLY A 109 -1.92 -4.62 9.06
N VAL A 110 -1.38 -3.43 8.77
CA VAL A 110 0.02 -3.10 9.03
C VAL A 110 0.20 -2.45 10.40
N LEU A 111 -0.69 -1.54 10.78
CA LEU A 111 -0.72 -0.90 12.10
C LEU A 111 -1.79 -1.50 13.01
#